data_AF-A0A2M8EYN5-F1
#
_entry.id   AF-A0A2M8EYN5-F1
#
_cell.length_a   1.000
_cell.length_b   1.000
_cell.length_c   1.000
_cell.angle_alpha   90.00
_cell.angle_beta   90.00
_cell.angle_gamma   90.00
#
_symmetry.space_group_name_H-M   'P 1'
#
loop_
_entity.id
_entity.type
_entity.pdbx_description
1 polymer ?
#
loop_
_entity_poly.entity_id
_entity_poly.type
_entity_poly.pdbx_seq_one_letter_code
_entity_poly.pdbx_strand_id
1 'polypeptide(L)' 'MTTQYHHLADIKDVPILTATIEYDCTYFITGNMKDFMTDQIAKEHQITIVSPADFLKYFEVI' A
#
# COMPACT_ATOMS: atom_id res chain seq x y z
N MET A 1 -2.81 -6.91 19.09
CA MET A 1 -2.75 -6.07 17.89
C MET A 1 -1.68 -6.67 17.00
N THR A 2 -2.08 -7.03 15.79
CA THR A 2 -1.38 -7.90 14.84
C THR A 2 0.04 -7.40 14.58
N THR A 3 1.03 -8.19 14.99
CA THR A 3 2.44 -8.05 14.55
C THR A 3 2.62 -8.49 13.09
N GLN A 4 1.54 -8.90 12.43
CA GLN A 4 1.55 -9.27 11.03
C GLN A 4 1.95 -8.03 10.20
N TYR A 5 2.89 -8.18 9.28
CA TYR A 5 3.35 -7.14 8.34
C TYR A 5 4.29 -6.03 8.88
N HIS A 6 4.84 -6.16 10.10
CA HIS A 6 5.89 -5.24 10.57
C HIS A 6 7.18 -5.25 9.73
N HIS A 7 7.37 -6.28 8.89
CA HIS A 7 8.47 -6.37 7.93
C HIS A 7 8.16 -5.63 6.62
N LEU A 8 6.88 -5.28 6.39
CA LEU A 8 6.40 -4.61 5.17
C LEU A 8 6.14 -3.11 5.38
N ALA A 9 5.97 -2.64 6.62
CA ALA A 9 5.70 -1.24 6.92
C ALA A 9 6.20 -0.83 8.30
N ASP A 10 6.42 0.47 8.49
CA ASP A 10 6.62 1.08 9.81
C ASP A 10 5.47 0.71 10.77
N ILE A 11 5.79 0.52 12.06
CA ILE A 11 4.82 0.04 13.05
C ILE A 11 3.54 0.89 13.15
N LYS A 12 3.66 2.21 12.89
CA LYS A 12 2.55 3.16 12.89
C LYS A 12 1.60 2.95 11.70
N ASP A 13 2.09 2.38 10.61
CA ASP A 13 1.39 2.20 9.33
C ASP A 13 0.94 0.73 9.10
N VAL A 14 1.38 -0.21 9.93
CA VAL A 14 0.89 -1.60 9.91
C VAL A 14 -0.65 -1.71 9.94
N PRO A 15 -1.40 -0.92 10.73
CA PRO A 15 -2.86 -1.01 10.74
C PRO A 15 -3.51 -0.71 9.38
N ILE A 16 -3.02 0.30 8.65
CA ILE A 16 -3.60 0.66 7.35
C ILE A 16 -3.20 -0.35 6.26
N LEU A 17 -1.98 -0.88 6.32
CA LEU A 17 -1.57 -1.96 5.43
C LEU A 17 -2.39 -3.23 5.68
N THR A 18 -2.62 -3.57 6.95
CA THR A 18 -3.44 -4.73 7.34
C THR A 18 -4.85 -4.62 6.76
N ALA A 19 -5.50 -3.47 6.94
CA ALA A 19 -6.82 -3.23 6.35
C ALA A 19 -6.80 -3.34 4.81
N THR A 20 -5.78 -2.77 4.16
CA THR A 20 -5.64 -2.84 2.69
C THR A 20 -5.60 -4.29 2.19
N ILE A 21 -4.87 -5.17 2.89
CA ILE A 21 -4.77 -6.60 2.58
C ILE A 21 -6.08 -7.32 2.92
N GLU A 22 -6.66 -7.09 4.10
CA GLU A 22 -7.89 -7.77 4.55
C GLU A 22 -9.11 -7.46 3.66
N TYR A 23 -9.13 -6.29 3.03
CA TYR A 23 -10.19 -5.88 2.10
C TYR A 23 -9.82 -6.09 0.62
N ASP A 24 -8.77 -6.87 0.32
CA ASP A 24 -8.35 -7.23 -1.05
C ASP A 24 -8.23 -6.02 -2.00
N CYS A 25 -7.70 -4.90 -1.49
CA CYS A 25 -7.59 -3.68 -2.27
C CYS A 25 -6.57 -3.84 -3.42
N THR A 26 -6.91 -3.40 -4.63
CA THR A 26 -5.96 -3.42 -5.76
C THR A 26 -4.93 -2.30 -5.68
N TYR A 27 -5.33 -1.15 -5.12
CA TYR A 27 -4.50 0.04 -5.01
C TYR A 27 -4.41 0.52 -3.57
N PHE A 28 -3.21 0.94 -3.16
CA PHE A 28 -3.00 1.66 -1.92
C PHE A 28 -2.34 3.01 -2.22
N ILE A 29 -3.12 4.07 -2.00
CA ILE A 29 -2.72 5.44 -2.37
C ILE A 29 -2.15 6.13 -1.13
N THR A 30 -0.88 6.52 -1.17
CA THR A 30 -0.23 7.19 -0.04
C THR A 30 0.86 8.16 -0.47
N GLY A 31 1.00 9.27 0.27
CA GLY A 31 2.12 10.21 0.09
C GLY A 31 3.42 9.74 0.75
N ASN A 32 3.35 8.78 1.67
CA ASN A 32 4.49 8.31 2.47
C ASN A 32 4.96 6.92 2.00
N MET A 33 5.16 6.75 0.70
CA MET A 33 5.53 5.44 0.11
C MET A 33 6.79 4.82 0.71
N LYS A 34 7.74 5.65 1.17
CA LYS A 34 9.01 5.22 1.79
C LYS A 34 8.82 4.42 3.09
N ASP A 35 7.67 4.56 3.75
CA ASP A 35 7.37 3.88 5.01
C ASP A 35 6.88 2.43 4.74
N PHE A 36 6.84 2.00 3.47
CA PHE A 36 6.36 0.69 3.00
C PHE A 36 7.39 -0.01 2.10
N MET A 37 7.49 -1.34 2.23
CA MET A 37 8.26 -2.20 1.33
C MET A 37 7.45 -2.49 0.07
N THR A 38 7.28 -1.48 -0.79
CA THR A 38 6.37 -1.49 -1.95
C THR A 38 6.54 -2.71 -2.85
N ASP A 39 7.77 -3.11 -3.15
CA ASP A 39 8.07 -4.24 -4.04
C ASP A 39 7.65 -5.58 -3.43
N GLN A 40 7.82 -5.74 -2.11
CA GLN A 40 7.40 -6.94 -1.39
C GLN A 40 5.89 -7.02 -1.29
N ILE A 41 5.23 -5.90 -0.96
CA ILE A 41 3.77 -5.82 -0.87
C ILE A 41 3.12 -6.15 -2.22
N ALA A 42 3.66 -5.61 -3.33
CA ALA A 42 3.16 -5.91 -4.66
C ALA A 42 3.33 -7.40 -5.03
N LYS A 43 4.47 -8.00 -4.65
CA LYS A 43 4.75 -9.41 -4.94
C LYS A 43 3.89 -10.37 -4.10
N GLU A 44 3.71 -10.08 -2.82
CA GLU A 44 3.04 -10.99 -1.88
C GLU A 44 1.52 -10.86 -1.91
N HIS A 45 1.01 -9.64 -2.14
CA HIS A 45 -0.41 -9.33 -1.99
C HIS A 45 -1.07 -8.78 -3.27
N GLN A 46 -0.31 -8.62 -4.36
CA GLN A 46 -0.83 -8.06 -5.63
C GLN A 46 -1.42 -6.64 -5.47
N ILE A 47 -0.97 -5.90 -4.44
CA ILE A 47 -1.38 -4.52 -4.17
C ILE A 47 -0.41 -3.57 -4.88
N THR A 48 -0.94 -2.63 -5.66
CA THR A 48 -0.14 -1.56 -6.27
C THR A 48 -0.14 -0.34 -5.34
N ILE A 49 1.01 -0.04 -4.74
CA ILE A 49 1.17 1.19 -3.95
C ILE A 49 1.54 2.34 -4.89
N VAL A 50 0.79 3.44 -4.83
CA VAL A 50 0.97 4.59 -5.72
C VAL A 50 0.89 5.90 -4.96
N SER A 51 1.58 6.92 -5.48
CA SER A 51 1.40 8.28 -5.00
C SER A 51 0.05 8.85 -5.48
N PRO A 52 -0.56 9.83 -4.77
CA PRO A 52 -1.76 10.50 -5.25
C PRO A 52 -1.57 11.11 -6.64
N ALA A 53 -0.40 11.71 -6.92
CA ALA A 53 -0.10 12.30 -8.21
C ALA A 53 -0.05 11.26 -9.34
N ASP A 54 0.50 10.07 -9.08
CA ASP A 54 0.54 9.01 -10.09
C ASP A 54 -0.83 8.34 -10.27
N PHE A 55 -1.61 8.22 -9.20
CA PHE A 55 -2.97 7.70 -9.28
C PHE A 55 -3.87 8.58 -10.16
N LEU A 56 -3.74 9.91 -10.07
CA LEU A 56 -4.51 10.84 -10.92
C LEU A 56 -4.22 10.64 -12.42
N LYS A 57 -2.98 10.29 -12.79
CA LYS A 57 -2.62 10.00 -14.20
C LYS A 57 -3.38 8.81 -14.77
N TYR A 58 -3.89 7.89 -13.95
CA TYR A 58 -4.74 6.80 -14.44
C TYR A 58 -6.12 7.29 -14.91
N PHE A 59 -6.57 8.46 -14.45
CA PHE A 59 -7.88 9.03 -14.80
C PHE A 59 -7.79 10.15 -15.83
N GLU A 60 -6.63 10.79 -16.00
CA GLU A 60 -6.40 11.81 -17.05
C GLU A 60 -6.33 11.22 -18.48
N VAL A 61 -6.42 9.90 -18.63
CA VAL A 61 -6.53 9.22 -19.95
C VAL A 61 -7.99 9.13 -20.44
N ILE A 62 -8.94 9.76 -19.73
CA ILE A 62 -10.36 9.81 -20.10
C ILE A 62 -10.74 11.19 -20.64
#